data_AF-A0A2R6BRK5-F1
#
_entry.id   AF-A0A2R6BRK5-F1
#
_cell.length_a   1.000
_cell.length_b   1.000
_cell.length_c   1.000
_cell.angle_alpha   90.00
_cell.angle_beta   90.00
_cell.angle_gamma   90.00
#
_symmetry.space_group_name_H-M   'P 1'
#
loop_
_entity.id
_entity.type
_entity.pdbx_description
1 polymer ?
#
loop_
_entity_poly.entity_id
_entity_poly.type
_entity_poly.pdbx_seq_one_letter_code
_entity_poly.pdbx_strand_id
1 'polypeptide(L)'
;MHHARIAGSIIFAGVAQFLILLSVAESVYPNYSVHYNYISDLGVGVTAPIFNTSVFLLGALIALSSVFIYAEFKKKPITLTVLLSGVGAAGVGLFPETTGAIHGYLALVAFLFSGLSAIISVSVIRQTPLRVYSVVLGLVTIASLFLYASGHYYALGRGGMERLIVYPSLIWALGFSGSLLGSS
;
A
#
# COMPACT_ATOMS: atom_id res chain seq x y z
N MET A 1 -22.47 5.87 -7.93
CA MET A 1 -21.32 6.71 -8.31
C MET A 1 -20.88 7.65 -7.19
N HIS A 2 -21.79 8.09 -6.30
CA HIS A 2 -21.41 8.88 -5.13
C HIS A 2 -20.44 8.12 -4.20
N HIS A 3 -20.69 6.83 -3.92
CA HIS A 3 -19.80 6.02 -3.09
C HIS A 3 -18.45 5.74 -3.76
N ALA A 4 -18.42 5.53 -5.08
CA ALA A 4 -17.17 5.46 -5.84
C ALA A 4 -16.29 6.70 -5.60
N ARG A 5 -16.84 7.90 -5.73
CA ARG A 5 -16.09 9.15 -5.51
C ARG A 5 -15.58 9.27 -4.08
N ILE A 6 -16.39 8.91 -3.09
CA ILE A 6 -15.94 8.91 -1.68
C ILE A 6 -14.77 7.93 -1.48
N ALA A 7 -14.90 6.70 -1.97
CA ALA A 7 -13.83 5.71 -1.90
C ALA A 7 -12.54 6.23 -2.57
N GLY A 8 -12.67 6.80 -3.77
CA GLY A 8 -11.55 7.41 -4.49
C GLY A 8 -10.88 8.54 -3.70
N SER A 9 -11.64 9.47 -3.14
CA SER A 9 -11.09 10.57 -2.32
C SER A 9 -10.34 10.06 -1.09
N ILE A 10 -10.89 9.05 -0.39
CA ILE A 10 -10.28 8.47 0.81
C ILE A 10 -8.96 7.77 0.46
N ILE A 11 -8.95 6.96 -0.60
CA ILE A 11 -7.73 6.27 -1.07
C ILE A 11 -6.67 7.31 -1.48
N PHE A 12 -7.06 8.29 -2.28
CA PHE A 12 -6.15 9.33 -2.74
C PHE A 12 -5.52 10.07 -1.56
N ALA A 13 -6.33 10.52 -0.59
CA ALA A 13 -5.84 11.21 0.60
C ALA A 13 -4.86 10.33 1.40
N GLY A 14 -5.20 9.07 1.64
CA GLY A 14 -4.36 8.13 2.39
C GLY A 14 -3.04 7.81 1.71
N VAL A 15 -3.03 7.65 0.38
CA VAL A 15 -1.81 7.36 -0.37
C VAL A 15 -0.95 8.61 -0.57
N ALA A 16 -1.55 9.74 -0.91
CA ALA A 16 -0.82 10.99 -1.14
C ALA A 16 -0.10 11.46 0.13
N GLN A 17 -0.79 11.45 1.28
CA GLN A 17 -0.13 11.80 2.55
C GLN A 17 1.01 10.85 2.88
N PHE A 18 0.86 9.54 2.61
CA PHE A 18 1.90 8.57 2.90
C PHE A 18 3.13 8.76 2.02
N LEU A 19 2.96 8.97 0.72
CA LEU A 19 4.10 9.21 -0.18
C LEU A 19 4.89 10.47 0.23
N ILE A 20 4.19 11.54 0.63
CA ILE A 20 4.83 12.77 1.10
C ILE A 20 5.58 12.51 2.41
N LEU A 21 4.92 11.94 3.41
CA LEU A 21 5.51 11.75 4.74
C LEU A 21 6.56 10.63 4.78
N LEU A 22 6.47 9.64 3.88
CA LEU A 22 7.55 8.67 3.62
C LEU A 22 8.82 9.40 3.18
N SER A 23 8.70 10.26 2.17
CA SER A 23 9.84 11.04 1.65
C SER A 23 10.42 12.00 2.72
N VAL A 24 9.55 12.62 3.53
CA VAL A 24 9.98 13.45 4.67
C VAL A 24 10.71 12.61 5.71
N ALA A 25 10.18 11.44 6.10
CA ALA A 25 10.83 10.55 7.05
C ALA A 25 12.20 10.09 6.54
N GLU A 26 12.31 9.70 5.26
CA GLU A 26 13.59 9.35 4.63
C GLU A 26 14.61 10.51 4.70
N SER A 27 14.17 11.76 4.50
CA SER A 27 15.06 12.93 4.56
C SER A 27 15.56 13.29 5.96
N VAL A 28 14.82 12.88 7.00
CA VAL A 28 15.14 13.17 8.41
C VAL A 28 15.93 12.01 9.04
N TYR A 29 15.78 10.79 8.52
CA TYR A 29 16.43 9.62 9.08
C TYR A 29 17.96 9.69 8.92
N PRO A 30 18.74 9.58 10.02
CA PRO A 30 20.20 9.68 9.94
C PRO A 30 20.83 8.58 9.07
N ASN A 31 21.63 8.98 8.08
CA ASN A 31 22.34 8.06 7.17
C ASN A 31 21.43 7.05 6.45
N TYR A 32 20.19 7.44 6.13
CA TYR A 32 19.25 6.55 5.45
C TYR A 32 19.75 6.15 4.06
N SER A 33 19.67 4.86 3.75
CA SER A 33 19.96 4.32 2.44
C SER A 33 18.79 3.51 1.90
N VAL A 34 18.25 3.92 0.76
CA VAL A 34 17.18 3.17 0.07
C VAL A 34 17.59 1.75 -0.34
N HIS A 35 18.89 1.46 -0.40
CA HIS A 35 19.44 0.14 -0.71
C HIS A 35 19.54 -0.74 0.55
N TYR A 36 20.10 -0.18 1.63
CA TYR A 36 20.41 -0.94 2.85
C TYR A 36 19.34 -0.87 3.94
N ASN A 37 18.42 0.09 3.92
CA ASN A 37 17.40 0.24 4.96
C ASN A 37 16.04 -0.25 4.48
N TYR A 38 15.36 -0.97 5.36
CA TYR A 38 13.95 -1.23 5.16
C TYR A 38 13.17 0.09 5.21
N ILE A 39 11.99 0.11 4.61
CA ILE A 39 11.04 1.20 4.78
C ILE A 39 10.62 1.25 6.25
N SER A 40 10.42 0.09 6.88
CA SER A 40 10.04 -0.02 8.29
C SER A 40 11.08 0.55 9.28
N ASP A 41 12.36 0.68 8.87
CA ASP A 41 13.41 1.31 9.69
C ASP A 41 12.99 2.74 10.06
N LEU A 42 12.26 3.43 9.17
CA LEU A 42 11.74 4.78 9.40
C LEU A 42 10.73 4.85 10.56
N GLY A 43 10.16 3.71 10.95
CA GLY A 43 9.28 3.56 12.10
C GLY A 43 10.00 3.49 13.45
N VAL A 44 11.33 3.65 13.48
CA VAL A 44 12.15 3.56 14.68
C VAL A 44 12.93 4.87 14.89
N GLY A 45 13.04 5.31 16.16
CA GLY A 45 13.81 6.50 16.53
C GLY A 45 13.12 7.82 16.18
N VAL A 46 13.89 8.80 15.70
CA VAL A 46 13.43 10.20 15.53
C VAL A 46 12.36 10.38 14.45
N THR A 47 12.29 9.48 13.48
CA THR A 47 11.30 9.52 12.39
C THR A 47 10.03 8.73 12.69
N ALA A 48 10.02 7.94 13.77
CA ALA A 48 8.91 7.06 14.13
C ALA A 48 7.56 7.78 14.21
N PRO A 49 7.42 8.98 14.82
CA PRO A 49 6.14 9.68 14.84
C PRO A 49 5.64 10.09 13.46
N ILE A 50 6.54 10.41 12.52
CA ILE A 50 6.17 10.80 11.15
C ILE A 50 5.71 9.56 10.39
N PHE A 51 6.55 8.52 10.39
CA PHE A 51 6.31 7.32 9.59
C PHE A 51 5.15 6.48 10.14
N ASN A 52 5.15 6.12 11.43
CA ASN A 52 4.15 5.21 11.99
C ASN A 52 2.74 5.82 11.96
N THR A 53 2.61 7.12 12.26
CA THR A 53 1.32 7.81 12.14
C THR A 53 0.86 7.86 10.69
N SER A 54 1.75 8.14 9.74
CA SER A 54 1.39 8.19 8.32
C SER A 54 0.97 6.82 7.77
N VAL A 55 1.69 5.75 8.11
CA VAL A 55 1.35 4.37 7.73
C VAL A 55 0.02 3.94 8.36
N PHE A 56 -0.20 4.28 9.63
CA PHE A 56 -1.47 4.02 10.30
C PHE A 56 -2.64 4.69 9.58
N LEU A 57 -2.49 5.99 9.26
CA LEU A 57 -3.51 6.76 8.54
C LEU A 57 -3.75 6.20 7.13
N LEU A 58 -2.70 5.81 6.41
CA LEU A 58 -2.83 5.11 5.13
C LEU A 58 -3.73 3.88 5.29
N GLY A 59 -3.37 2.98 6.21
CA GLY A 59 -4.11 1.74 6.40
C GLY A 59 -5.56 1.94 6.82
N ALA A 60 -5.80 2.83 7.79
CA ALA A 60 -7.14 3.14 8.28
C ALA A 60 -8.04 3.70 7.17
N LEU A 61 -7.51 4.61 6.34
CA LEU A 61 -8.24 5.18 5.21
C LEU A 61 -8.49 4.13 4.11
N ILE A 62 -7.51 3.30 3.77
CA ILE A 62 -7.70 2.20 2.81
C ILE A 62 -8.76 1.21 3.31
N ALA A 63 -8.72 0.81 4.57
CA ALA A 63 -9.73 -0.05 5.19
C ALA A 63 -11.12 0.60 5.15
N LEU A 64 -11.24 1.88 5.50
CA LEU A 64 -12.51 2.62 5.43
C LEU A 64 -13.05 2.69 3.99
N SER A 65 -12.18 2.87 3.00
CA SER A 65 -12.57 2.94 1.59
C SER A 65 -13.28 1.65 1.11
N SER A 66 -12.96 0.50 1.71
CA SER A 66 -13.57 -0.78 1.33
C SER A 66 -15.08 -0.80 1.58
N VAL A 67 -15.57 -0.08 2.59
CA VAL A 67 -17.01 0.05 2.88
C VAL A 67 -17.72 0.71 1.70
N PHE A 68 -17.13 1.77 1.16
CA PHE A 68 -17.68 2.51 0.02
C PHE A 68 -17.52 1.75 -1.30
N ILE A 69 -16.40 1.02 -1.48
CA ILE A 69 -16.23 0.10 -2.62
C ILE A 69 -17.33 -0.96 -2.61
N TYR A 70 -17.62 -1.57 -1.46
CA TYR A 70 -18.70 -2.54 -1.35
C TYR A 70 -20.06 -1.91 -1.58
N ALA A 71 -20.30 -0.71 -1.02
CA ALA A 71 -21.54 0.03 -1.20
C ALA A 71 -21.85 0.29 -2.68
N GLU A 72 -20.83 0.65 -3.46
CA GLU A 72 -20.96 0.92 -4.90
C GLU A 72 -21.06 -0.36 -5.74
N PHE A 73 -20.09 -1.27 -5.63
CA PHE A 73 -19.93 -2.35 -6.60
C PHE A 73 -20.53 -3.69 -6.17
N LYS A 74 -20.79 -3.87 -4.86
CA LYS A 74 -21.25 -5.13 -4.25
C LYS A 74 -20.34 -6.34 -4.56
N LYS A 75 -19.07 -6.09 -4.92
CA LYS A 75 -18.08 -7.13 -5.24
C LYS A 75 -17.22 -7.46 -4.01
N LYS A 76 -17.50 -8.60 -3.38
CA LYS A 76 -16.77 -9.09 -2.19
C LYS A 76 -15.26 -9.25 -2.42
N PRO A 77 -14.75 -9.80 -3.55
CA PRO A 77 -13.31 -10.05 -3.69
C PRO A 77 -12.44 -8.79 -3.59
N ILE A 78 -12.75 -7.73 -4.35
CA ILE A 78 -12.01 -6.46 -4.26
C ILE A 78 -12.19 -5.81 -2.89
N THR A 79 -13.41 -5.86 -2.33
CA THR A 79 -13.71 -5.30 -1.01
C THR A 79 -12.84 -5.93 0.08
N LEU A 80 -12.78 -7.26 0.13
CA LEU A 80 -12.06 -7.98 1.17
C LEU A 80 -10.55 -7.78 1.04
N THR A 81 -10.02 -7.80 -0.17
CA THR A 81 -8.58 -7.55 -0.37
C THR A 81 -8.19 -6.10 -0.02
N VAL A 82 -9.03 -5.11 -0.35
CA VAL A 82 -8.78 -3.72 0.04
C VAL A 82 -8.88 -3.57 1.57
N LEU A 83 -9.88 -4.18 2.20
CA LEU A 83 -10.02 -4.17 3.66
C LEU A 83 -8.78 -4.77 4.35
N LEU A 84 -8.36 -5.97 3.92
CA LEU A 84 -7.23 -6.67 4.51
C LEU A 84 -5.91 -5.94 4.30
N SER A 85 -5.68 -5.34 3.12
CA SER A 85 -4.48 -4.53 2.88
C SER A 85 -4.46 -3.29 3.78
N GLY A 86 -5.60 -2.61 3.95
CA GLY A 86 -5.75 -1.49 4.88
C GLY A 86 -5.52 -1.87 6.33
N VAL A 87 -6.11 -2.98 6.80
CA VAL A 87 -5.92 -3.51 8.15
C VAL A 87 -4.45 -3.88 8.40
N GLY A 88 -3.81 -4.54 7.44
CA GLY A 88 -2.37 -4.85 7.52
C GLY A 88 -1.52 -3.59 7.65
N ALA A 89 -1.73 -2.59 6.78
CA ALA A 89 -1.00 -1.33 6.82
C ALA A 89 -1.27 -0.55 8.12
N ALA A 90 -2.51 -0.49 8.60
CA ALA A 90 -2.82 0.16 9.87
C ALA A 90 -2.09 -0.54 11.03
N GLY A 91 -2.06 -1.87 10.98
CA GLY A 91 -1.29 -2.69 11.89
C GLY A 91 0.21 -2.36 11.89
N VAL A 92 0.83 -2.22 10.72
CA VAL A 92 2.25 -1.82 10.59
C VAL A 92 2.53 -0.48 11.29
N GLY A 93 1.61 0.49 11.19
CA GLY A 93 1.74 1.77 11.89
C GLY A 93 1.57 1.68 13.41
N LEU A 94 0.81 0.70 13.92
CA LEU A 94 0.62 0.47 15.36
C LEU A 94 1.74 -0.37 15.99
N PHE A 95 2.34 -1.25 15.21
CA PHE A 95 3.38 -2.18 15.64
C PHE A 95 4.66 -1.89 14.86
N PRO A 96 5.53 -0.98 15.34
CA PRO A 96 6.79 -0.64 14.68
C PRO A 96 7.71 -1.85 14.51
N GLU A 97 8.76 -1.71 13.70
CA GLU A 97 9.68 -2.81 13.37
C GLU A 97 10.29 -3.50 14.61
N THR A 98 10.50 -2.76 15.70
CA THR A 98 11.00 -3.28 16.98
C THR A 98 10.11 -4.34 17.62
N THR A 99 8.86 -4.47 17.17
CA THR A 99 7.92 -5.49 17.65
C THR A 99 8.12 -6.87 16.99
N GLY A 100 8.99 -6.97 15.99
CA GLY A 100 9.43 -8.23 15.40
C GLY A 100 8.32 -8.96 14.63
N ALA A 101 7.98 -10.18 15.06
CA ALA A 101 7.11 -11.08 14.28
C ALA A 101 5.72 -10.49 13.97
N ILE A 102 5.12 -9.76 14.91
CA ILE A 102 3.80 -9.17 14.70
C ILE A 102 3.83 -8.10 13.59
N HIS A 103 4.88 -7.27 13.55
CA HIS A 103 5.12 -6.34 12.45
C HIS A 103 5.25 -7.08 11.13
N GLY A 104 6.07 -8.15 11.09
CA GLY A 104 6.27 -8.96 9.89
C GLY A 104 4.99 -9.56 9.33
N TYR A 105 4.11 -10.09 10.19
CA TYR A 105 2.81 -10.64 9.75
C TYR A 105 1.87 -9.54 9.21
N LEU A 106 1.83 -8.37 9.84
CA LEU A 106 1.00 -7.25 9.38
C LEU A 106 1.51 -6.67 8.06
N ALA A 107 2.83 -6.56 7.89
CA ALA A 107 3.47 -6.17 6.64
C ALA A 107 3.15 -7.18 5.51
N LEU A 108 3.24 -8.49 5.79
CA LEU A 108 2.87 -9.53 4.84
C LEU A 108 1.40 -9.39 4.39
N VAL A 109 0.48 -9.18 5.34
CA VAL A 109 -0.95 -8.96 5.03
C VAL A 109 -1.11 -7.70 4.17
N ALA A 110 -0.47 -6.59 4.53
CA ALA A 110 -0.53 -5.35 3.75
C ALA A 110 -0.06 -5.56 2.31
N PHE A 111 1.13 -6.13 2.15
CA PHE A 111 1.79 -6.32 0.86
C PHE A 111 1.05 -7.30 -0.04
N LEU A 112 0.72 -8.49 0.48
CA LEU A 112 0.02 -9.52 -0.30
C LEU A 112 -1.33 -9.01 -0.79
N PHE A 113 -2.13 -8.46 0.12
CA PHE A 113 -3.48 -8.05 -0.24
C PHE A 113 -3.51 -6.79 -1.09
N SER A 114 -2.51 -5.90 -1.00
CA SER A 114 -2.41 -4.76 -1.93
C SER A 114 -2.17 -5.20 -3.37
N GLY A 115 -1.28 -6.17 -3.59
CA GLY A 115 -1.04 -6.77 -4.92
C GLY A 115 -2.27 -7.50 -5.47
N LEU A 116 -2.96 -8.27 -4.61
CA LEU A 116 -4.22 -8.92 -4.98
C LEU A 116 -5.33 -7.91 -5.29
N SER A 117 -5.46 -6.83 -4.51
CA SER A 117 -6.39 -5.74 -4.79
C SER A 117 -6.12 -5.12 -6.15
N ALA A 118 -4.85 -4.92 -6.51
CA ALA A 118 -4.47 -4.42 -7.82
C ALA A 118 -5.01 -5.32 -8.95
N ILE A 119 -4.73 -6.62 -8.89
CA ILE A 119 -5.19 -7.57 -9.91
C ILE A 119 -6.72 -7.64 -9.96
N ILE A 120 -7.39 -7.74 -8.82
CA ILE A 120 -8.85 -7.94 -8.73
C ILE A 120 -9.62 -6.66 -9.11
N SER A 121 -8.99 -5.49 -9.00
CA SER A 121 -9.62 -4.19 -9.33
C SER A 121 -10.11 -4.11 -10.78
N VAL A 122 -9.60 -4.94 -11.69
CA VAL A 122 -10.09 -5.04 -13.09
C VAL A 122 -11.56 -5.40 -13.21
N SER A 123 -12.17 -5.93 -12.14
CA SER A 123 -13.60 -6.27 -12.05
C SER A 123 -14.50 -5.06 -11.81
N VAL A 124 -13.94 -3.92 -11.40
CA VAL A 124 -14.67 -2.68 -11.09
C VAL A 124 -14.16 -1.47 -11.89
N ILE A 125 -12.96 -1.54 -12.46
CA ILE A 125 -12.41 -0.51 -13.36
C ILE A 125 -13.06 -0.61 -14.75
N ARG A 126 -13.49 0.53 -15.32
CA ARG A 126 -14.02 0.65 -16.69
C ARG A 126 -12.97 0.22 -17.74
N GLN A 127 -13.39 -0.04 -18.98
CA GLN A 127 -12.50 -0.46 -20.09
C GLN A 127 -11.49 0.63 -20.46
N THR A 128 -10.39 0.68 -19.72
CA THR A 128 -9.32 1.68 -19.82
C THR A 128 -7.96 0.98 -19.70
N PRO A 129 -6.87 1.59 -20.19
CA PRO A 129 -5.51 1.04 -20.04
C PRO A 129 -5.13 0.73 -18.58
N LEU A 130 -5.75 1.41 -17.61
CA LEU A 130 -5.54 1.16 -16.19
C LEU A 130 -5.79 -0.30 -15.80
N ARG A 131 -6.71 -1.02 -16.46
CA ARG A 131 -6.93 -2.46 -16.17
C ARG A 131 -5.66 -3.28 -16.39
N VAL A 132 -4.91 -2.99 -17.46
CA VAL A 132 -3.65 -3.68 -17.77
C VAL A 132 -2.58 -3.27 -16.75
N TYR A 133 -2.45 -1.97 -16.49
CA TYR A 133 -1.50 -1.47 -15.49
C TYR A 133 -1.76 -2.04 -14.10
N SER A 134 -3.02 -2.18 -13.68
CA SER A 134 -3.37 -2.78 -12.39
C SER A 134 -2.90 -4.24 -12.27
N VAL A 135 -3.04 -5.03 -13.34
CA VAL A 135 -2.53 -6.42 -13.34
C VAL A 135 -1.01 -6.43 -13.29
N VAL A 136 -0.34 -5.63 -14.12
CA VAL A 136 1.13 -5.56 -14.15
C VAL A 136 1.68 -5.14 -12.79
N LEU A 137 1.17 -4.04 -12.22
CA LEU A 137 1.62 -3.52 -10.92
C LEU A 137 1.36 -4.54 -9.80
N GLY A 138 0.19 -5.20 -9.79
CA GLY A 138 -0.11 -6.23 -8.81
C GLY A 138 0.79 -7.46 -8.92
N LEU A 139 1.11 -7.90 -10.15
CA LEU A 139 2.07 -8.99 -10.38
C LEU A 139 3.48 -8.61 -9.93
N VAL A 140 3.93 -7.38 -10.20
CA VAL A 140 5.22 -6.87 -9.71
C VAL A 140 5.25 -6.85 -8.18
N THR A 141 4.20 -6.37 -7.51
CA THR A 141 4.10 -6.42 -6.05
C THR A 141 4.21 -7.84 -5.51
N ILE A 142 3.45 -8.79 -6.05
CA ILE A 142 3.43 -10.18 -5.56
C ILE A 142 4.76 -10.90 -5.84
N ALA A 143 5.33 -10.73 -7.04
CA ALA A 143 6.62 -11.32 -7.39
C ALA A 143 7.74 -10.76 -6.50
N SER A 144 7.75 -9.45 -6.27
CA SER A 144 8.72 -8.80 -5.38
C SER A 144 8.56 -9.25 -3.94
N LEU A 145 7.32 -9.46 -3.47
CA LEU A 145 7.04 -10.02 -2.14
C LEU A 145 7.61 -11.44 -1.98
N PHE A 146 7.44 -12.28 -3.00
CA PHE A 146 8.02 -13.63 -3.01
C PHE A 146 9.55 -13.59 -2.99
N LEU A 147 10.17 -12.73 -3.80
CA LEU A 147 11.63 -12.54 -3.83
C LEU A 147 12.15 -12.01 -2.48
N TYR A 148 11.46 -11.03 -1.90
CA TYR A 148 11.78 -10.47 -0.59
C TYR A 148 11.73 -11.53 0.52
N ALA A 149 10.63 -12.30 0.58
CA ALA A 149 10.42 -13.33 1.60
C ALA A 149 11.41 -14.51 1.46
N SER A 150 11.91 -14.76 0.25
CA SER A 150 12.93 -15.79 -0.01
C SER A 150 14.37 -15.29 0.13
N GLY A 151 14.59 -14.03 0.49
CA GLY A 151 15.93 -13.45 0.68
C GLY A 151 16.66 -13.08 -0.61
N HIS A 152 15.98 -13.04 -1.75
CA HIS A 152 16.56 -12.72 -3.05
C HIS A 152 16.41 -11.23 -3.36
N TYR A 153 17.40 -10.42 -2.98
CA TYR A 153 17.36 -8.97 -3.15
C TYR A 153 18.09 -8.45 -4.41
N TYR A 154 18.97 -9.27 -5.00
CA TYR A 154 19.81 -8.90 -6.16
C TYR A 154 20.55 -7.55 -5.94
N ALA A 155 20.70 -6.75 -7.00
CA ALA A 155 21.37 -5.44 -6.95
C ALA A 155 20.55 -4.34 -6.25
N LEU A 156 19.31 -4.61 -5.86
CA LEU A 156 18.43 -3.62 -5.22
C LEU A 156 18.70 -3.48 -3.72
N GLY A 157 19.31 -4.50 -3.11
CA GLY A 157 19.38 -4.61 -1.66
C GLY A 157 18.01 -4.81 -1.03
N ARG A 158 17.99 -5.05 0.27
CA ARG A 158 16.76 -5.36 1.01
C ARG A 158 15.75 -4.19 0.98
N GLY A 159 16.26 -2.97 1.07
CA GLY A 159 15.44 -1.75 1.01
C GLY A 159 14.86 -1.46 -0.37
N GLY A 160 15.62 -1.75 -1.43
CA GLY A 160 15.16 -1.58 -2.81
C GLY A 160 14.13 -2.64 -3.19
N MET A 161 14.31 -3.89 -2.75
CA MET A 161 13.33 -4.94 -2.99
C MET A 161 12.00 -4.66 -2.27
N GLU A 162 12.04 -4.18 -1.03
CA GLU A 162 10.83 -3.77 -0.31
C GLU A 162 10.09 -2.63 -1.02
N ARG A 163 10.82 -1.64 -1.54
CA ARG A 163 10.27 -0.56 -2.38
C ARG A 163 9.62 -1.08 -3.66
N LEU A 164 10.15 -2.17 -4.25
CA LEU A 164 9.56 -2.82 -5.42
C LEU A 164 8.25 -3.56 -5.09
N ILE A 165 7.95 -3.79 -3.80
CA ILE A 165 6.63 -4.21 -3.33
C ILE A 165 5.72 -2.99 -3.18
N VAL A 166 6.19 -1.99 -2.43
CA VAL A 166 5.39 -0.85 -1.98
C VAL A 166 5.02 0.11 -3.11
N TYR A 167 5.98 0.61 -3.89
CA TYR A 167 5.70 1.64 -4.90
C TYR A 167 4.69 1.18 -5.97
N PRO A 168 4.78 -0.04 -6.55
CA PRO A 168 3.77 -0.50 -7.51
C PRO A 168 2.37 -0.53 -6.93
N SER A 169 2.22 -0.93 -5.65
CA SER A 169 0.93 -0.95 -4.97
C SER A 169 0.37 0.46 -4.74
N LEU A 170 1.20 1.42 -4.34
CA LEU A 170 0.78 2.82 -4.14
C LEU A 170 0.45 3.52 -5.46
N ILE A 171 1.23 3.26 -6.52
CA ILE A 171 0.96 3.77 -7.86
C ILE A 171 -0.37 3.22 -8.38
N TRP A 172 -0.62 1.92 -8.21
CA TRP A 172 -1.91 1.33 -8.52
C TRP A 172 -3.03 2.00 -7.72
N ALA A 173 -2.86 2.16 -6.41
CA ALA A 173 -3.90 2.74 -5.55
C ALA A 173 -4.24 4.18 -5.96
N LEU A 174 -3.25 5.00 -6.34
CA LEU A 174 -3.49 6.34 -6.92
C LEU A 174 -4.25 6.25 -8.24
N GLY A 175 -3.83 5.39 -9.18
CA GLY A 175 -4.53 5.21 -10.45
C GLY A 175 -5.97 4.73 -10.26
N PHE A 176 -6.17 3.76 -9.37
CA PHE A 176 -7.48 3.25 -8.98
C PHE A 176 -8.35 4.33 -8.36
N SER A 177 -7.80 5.14 -7.44
CA SER A 177 -8.49 6.28 -6.85
C SER A 177 -8.97 7.28 -7.91
N GLY A 178 -8.11 7.59 -8.88
CA GLY A 178 -8.45 8.47 -10.01
C GLY A 178 -9.56 7.89 -10.88
N SER A 179 -9.54 6.58 -11.13
CA SER A 179 -10.62 5.90 -11.88
C SER A 179 -11.97 5.95 -11.18
N LEU A 180 -11.98 5.84 -9.85
CA LEU A 180 -13.20 5.96 -9.04
C LEU A 180 -13.73 7.39 -9.03
N LEU A 181 -12.85 8.38 -8.89
CA LEU A 181 -13.20 9.81 -8.97
C LEU A 181 -13.76 10.20 -10.35
N GLY A 182 -13.11 9.72 -11.41
CA GLY A 182 -13.46 9.99 -12.80
C GLY A 182 -14.64 9.17 -13.34
N SER A 183 -15.21 8.25 -12.55
CA SER A 183 -16.34 7.40 -12.94
C SER A 183 -17.69 8.15 -13.07
N SER A 184 -17.66 9.47 -13.29
CA SER A 184 -18.82 10.27 -13.70
C SER A 184 -19.50 9.75 -14.95
#